data_AF-A0A6A9QBY2-F1
#
_entry.id   AF-A0A6A9QBY2-F1
#
_cell.length_a   1.000
_cell.length_b   1.000
_cell.length_c   1.000
_cell.angle_alpha   90.00
_cell.angle_beta   90.00
_cell.angle_gamma   90.00
#
_symmetry.space_group_name_H-M   'P 1'
#
loop_
_entity.id
_entity.type
_entity.pdbx_description
1 polymer ?
#
loop_
_entity_poly.entity_id
_entity_poly.type
_entity_poly.pdbx_seq_one_letter_code
_entity_poly.pdbx_strand_id
1 'polypeptide(L)'
;MIKDFLTTLLYFVEEKGYPLPVAFKKTKEIKKVKGMNYDKLYEISRLLLLSYNSLKGKRSKKVDQFLQGNYEILLPSWAREELSRYLDVEYLERSLRIKNTWVRINTLKADVDKVLKSLENQGVNFEVDKDVYYLIKVENESALKKTKEFANFEVIIQDKASVLTVESLEVGKGDKIIDLSSAPGNKASQIMQLGENSVELFLADIDINRLKREVDLLKKMGVNMNKIHIIHQDSTNNSMLRSDKVLLDAPCSSSGMISNEPAIMVNLTREKVTYYSQLQRKMIDEARKTINADYLIYAVCSLFPEEGEEHFMNLKTEKPKIPGERPYIDGVNGIRLFPHINFTEGFFITKILLQ
;
A
#
# COMPACT_ATOMS: atom_id res chain seq x y z
N MET A 1 -21.75 -19.15 -17.08
CA MET A 1 -21.69 -18.66 -15.67
C MET A 1 -20.33 -18.05 -15.32
N ILE A 2 -19.22 -18.81 -15.21
CA ILE A 2 -17.91 -18.23 -14.84
C ILE A 2 -17.38 -17.27 -15.91
N LYS A 3 -17.48 -17.62 -17.19
CA LYS A 3 -17.11 -16.74 -18.31
C LYS A 3 -17.84 -15.40 -18.26
N ASP A 4 -19.15 -15.42 -18.06
CA ASP A 4 -19.99 -14.21 -18.01
C ASP A 4 -19.63 -13.33 -16.81
N PHE A 5 -19.34 -13.96 -15.66
CA PHE A 5 -18.85 -13.28 -14.47
C PHE A 5 -17.53 -12.56 -14.75
N LEU A 6 -16.52 -13.30 -15.19
CA LEU A 6 -15.18 -12.78 -15.48
C LEU A 6 -15.19 -11.68 -16.57
N THR A 7 -16.03 -11.84 -17.60
CA THR A 7 -16.19 -10.83 -18.66
C THR A 7 -16.77 -9.52 -18.11
N THR A 8 -17.70 -9.61 -17.17
CA THR A 8 -18.32 -8.44 -16.53
C THR A 8 -17.38 -7.80 -15.51
N LEU A 9 -16.60 -8.61 -14.80
CA LEU A 9 -15.54 -8.13 -13.92
C LEU A 9 -14.49 -7.33 -14.69
N LEU A 10 -14.03 -7.84 -15.84
CA LEU A 10 -13.11 -7.10 -16.72
C LEU A 10 -13.69 -5.76 -17.17
N TYR A 11 -14.99 -5.71 -17.49
CA TYR A 11 -15.64 -4.43 -17.82
C TYR A 11 -15.52 -3.41 -16.69
N PHE A 12 -15.77 -3.80 -15.43
CA PHE A 12 -15.65 -2.87 -14.31
C PHE A 12 -14.20 -2.42 -14.06
N VAL A 13 -13.24 -3.30 -14.27
CA VAL A 13 -11.82 -2.96 -14.08
C VAL A 13 -11.33 -2.04 -15.19
N GLU A 14 -11.60 -2.37 -16.45
CA GLU A 14 -11.11 -1.62 -17.62
C GLU A 14 -11.84 -0.29 -17.83
N GLU A 15 -13.18 -0.29 -17.76
CA GLU A 15 -13.98 0.90 -18.16
C GLU A 15 -14.30 1.82 -16.98
N LYS A 16 -14.29 1.28 -15.76
CA LYS A 16 -14.60 2.05 -14.54
C LYS A 16 -13.39 2.25 -13.64
N GLY A 17 -12.25 1.64 -13.96
CA GLY A 17 -11.04 1.73 -13.13
C GLY A 17 -11.24 1.19 -11.71
N TYR A 18 -12.21 0.29 -11.51
CA TYR A 18 -12.53 -0.19 -10.16
C TYR A 18 -11.46 -1.16 -9.65
N PRO A 19 -11.03 -1.03 -8.38
CA PRO A 19 -10.24 -2.04 -7.70
C PRO A 19 -10.95 -3.41 -7.70
N LEU A 20 -10.19 -4.50 -7.69
CA LEU A 20 -10.73 -5.86 -7.75
C LEU A 20 -11.81 -6.12 -6.69
N PRO A 21 -11.66 -5.78 -5.38
CA PRO A 21 -12.72 -5.97 -4.40
C PRO A 21 -14.06 -5.30 -4.77
N VAL A 22 -13.99 -4.10 -5.36
CA VAL A 22 -15.17 -3.32 -5.76
C VAL A 22 -15.79 -3.91 -7.02
N ALA A 23 -14.99 -4.21 -8.04
CA ALA A 23 -15.42 -4.85 -9.28
C ALA A 23 -16.05 -6.22 -9.02
N PHE A 24 -15.43 -7.02 -8.14
CA PHE A 24 -15.92 -8.33 -7.74
C PHE A 24 -17.27 -8.26 -7.05
N LYS A 25 -17.41 -7.37 -6.05
CA LYS A 25 -18.68 -7.16 -5.33
C LYS A 25 -19.81 -6.78 -6.28
N LYS A 26 -19.58 -5.77 -7.14
CA LYS A 26 -20.58 -5.32 -8.13
C LYS A 26 -20.94 -6.41 -9.13
N THR A 27 -19.95 -7.17 -9.61
CA THR A 27 -20.18 -8.29 -10.53
C THR A 27 -21.03 -9.37 -9.89
N LYS A 28 -20.76 -9.71 -8.62
CA LYS A 28 -21.55 -10.69 -7.85
C LYS A 28 -23.01 -10.27 -7.72
N GLU A 29 -23.25 -9.00 -7.39
CA GLU A 29 -24.60 -8.43 -7.29
C GLU A 29 -25.36 -8.52 -8.63
N ILE A 30 -24.72 -8.14 -9.73
CA ILE A 30 -25.34 -8.12 -11.08
C ILE A 30 -25.59 -9.53 -11.61
N LYS A 31 -24.62 -10.43 -11.48
CA LYS A 31 -24.70 -11.79 -12.02
C LYS A 31 -25.46 -12.76 -11.14
N LYS A 32 -25.86 -12.33 -9.93
CA LYS A 32 -26.62 -13.13 -8.96
C LYS A 32 -25.99 -14.53 -8.74
N VAL A 33 -24.66 -14.58 -8.69
CA VAL A 33 -23.91 -15.84 -8.53
C VAL A 33 -24.25 -16.44 -7.16
N LYS A 34 -24.69 -17.70 -7.14
CA LYS A 34 -25.01 -18.47 -5.93
C LYS A 34 -24.33 -19.85 -6.01
N GLY A 35 -24.03 -20.43 -4.84
CA GLY A 35 -23.49 -21.79 -4.75
C GLY A 35 -22.03 -21.97 -5.17
N MET A 36 -21.28 -20.88 -5.39
CA MET A 36 -19.85 -20.91 -5.68
C MET A 36 -19.02 -20.63 -4.43
N ASN A 37 -17.86 -21.26 -4.32
CA ASN A 37 -16.84 -20.86 -3.35
C ASN A 37 -16.29 -19.48 -3.78
N TYR A 38 -16.64 -18.44 -3.00
CA TYR A 38 -16.28 -17.06 -3.34
C TYR A 38 -14.79 -16.78 -3.21
N ASP A 39 -14.08 -17.43 -2.30
CA ASP A 39 -12.63 -17.28 -2.16
C ASP A 39 -11.95 -17.82 -3.43
N LYS A 40 -12.37 -18.99 -3.90
CA LYS A 40 -11.87 -19.56 -5.17
C LYS A 40 -12.21 -18.66 -6.37
N LEU A 41 -13.43 -18.13 -6.44
CA LEU A 41 -13.84 -17.23 -7.53
C LEU A 41 -13.05 -15.91 -7.50
N TYR A 42 -12.74 -15.39 -6.30
CA TYR A 42 -11.93 -14.20 -6.12
C TYR A 42 -10.50 -14.43 -6.60
N GLU A 43 -9.87 -15.56 -6.23
CA GLU A 43 -8.53 -15.91 -6.71
C GLU A 43 -8.48 -16.12 -8.23
N ILE A 44 -9.49 -16.76 -8.83
CA ILE A 44 -9.60 -16.87 -10.30
C ILE A 44 -9.71 -15.48 -10.94
N SER A 45 -10.49 -14.58 -10.35
CA SER A 45 -10.62 -13.20 -10.83
C SER A 45 -9.30 -12.44 -10.72
N ARG A 46 -8.58 -12.63 -9.61
CA ARG A 46 -7.25 -12.05 -9.38
C ARG A 46 -6.25 -12.53 -10.43
N LEU A 47 -6.21 -13.84 -10.71
CA LEU A 47 -5.34 -14.42 -11.73
C LEU A 47 -5.67 -13.93 -13.14
N LEU A 48 -6.96 -13.76 -13.47
CA LEU A 48 -7.36 -13.19 -14.75
C LEU A 48 -6.79 -11.78 -14.95
N LEU A 49 -6.89 -10.92 -13.93
CA LEU A 49 -6.36 -9.56 -13.98
C LEU A 49 -4.82 -9.56 -14.05
N LEU A 50 -4.16 -10.46 -13.32
CA LEU A 50 -2.69 -10.60 -13.41
C LEU A 50 -2.23 -11.00 -14.81
N SER A 51 -3.04 -11.78 -15.51
CA SER A 51 -2.71 -12.31 -16.83
C SER A 51 -3.12 -11.38 -17.97
N TYR A 52 -3.66 -10.20 -17.65
CA TYR A 52 -4.39 -9.36 -18.60
C TYR A 52 -3.60 -9.00 -19.86
N ASN A 53 -2.30 -8.70 -19.70
CA ASN A 53 -1.45 -8.20 -20.77
C ASN A 53 -1.01 -9.29 -21.76
N SER A 54 -1.03 -10.57 -21.37
CA SER A 54 -0.77 -11.68 -22.30
C SER A 54 -1.99 -12.03 -23.15
N LEU A 55 -3.19 -11.69 -22.69
CA LEU A 55 -4.46 -12.05 -23.34
C LEU A 55 -4.82 -11.09 -24.48
N LYS A 56 -5.24 -11.62 -25.64
CA LYS A 56 -5.54 -10.80 -26.84
C LYS A 56 -7.02 -10.71 -27.21
N GLY A 57 -7.41 -9.61 -27.85
CA GLY A 57 -8.75 -9.38 -28.40
C GLY A 57 -9.75 -8.79 -27.40
N LYS A 58 -11.05 -8.86 -27.74
CA LYS A 58 -12.15 -8.36 -26.89
C LYS A 58 -12.25 -9.15 -25.58
N ARG A 59 -12.85 -8.55 -24.54
CA ARG A 59 -13.04 -9.14 -23.19
C ARG A 59 -13.43 -10.62 -23.19
N SER A 60 -14.49 -10.99 -23.91
CA SER A 60 -14.96 -12.38 -23.97
C SER A 60 -13.88 -13.35 -24.50
N LYS A 61 -13.11 -12.94 -25.51
CA LYS A 61 -12.01 -13.72 -26.08
C LYS A 61 -10.80 -13.80 -25.13
N LYS A 62 -10.51 -12.73 -24.38
CA LYS A 62 -9.49 -12.76 -23.31
C LYS A 62 -9.87 -13.77 -22.23
N VAL A 63 -11.13 -13.76 -21.79
CA VAL A 63 -11.64 -14.73 -20.79
C VAL A 63 -11.59 -16.15 -21.32
N ASP A 64 -11.91 -16.39 -22.60
CA ASP A 64 -11.79 -17.72 -23.22
C ASP A 64 -10.34 -18.24 -23.19
N GLN A 65 -9.38 -17.43 -23.62
CA GLN A 65 -7.95 -17.76 -23.55
C GLN A 65 -7.51 -18.08 -22.12
N PHE A 66 -7.90 -17.25 -21.15
CA PHE A 66 -7.59 -17.46 -19.74
C PHE A 66 -8.17 -18.79 -19.21
N LEU A 67 -9.44 -19.08 -19.49
CA LEU A 67 -10.09 -20.31 -19.05
C LEU A 67 -9.53 -21.57 -19.72
N GLN A 68 -8.92 -21.44 -20.90
CA GLN A 68 -8.19 -22.50 -21.59
C GLN A 68 -6.76 -22.70 -21.05
N GLY A 69 -6.30 -21.87 -20.11
CA GLY A 69 -4.93 -21.90 -19.61
C GLY A 69 -3.90 -21.26 -20.53
N ASN A 70 -4.34 -20.56 -21.58
CA ASN A 70 -3.48 -19.90 -22.57
C ASN A 70 -3.12 -18.48 -22.10
N TYR A 71 -2.33 -18.38 -21.03
CA TYR A 71 -1.96 -17.10 -20.46
C TYR A 71 -0.62 -17.12 -19.73
N GLU A 72 -0.03 -15.94 -19.62
CA GLU A 72 1.14 -15.65 -18.81
C GLU A 72 0.87 -14.40 -17.94
N ILE A 73 1.55 -14.28 -16.81
CA ILE A 73 1.53 -13.07 -15.98
C ILE A 73 2.65 -12.17 -16.48
N LEU A 74 2.28 -11.08 -17.16
CA LEU A 74 3.21 -10.15 -17.77
C LEU A 74 2.83 -8.72 -17.39
N LEU A 75 3.83 -7.91 -17.07
CA LEU A 75 3.67 -6.47 -16.99
C LEU A 75 3.38 -5.91 -18.41
N PRO A 76 2.81 -4.69 -18.52
CA PRO A 76 2.72 -4.01 -19.79
C PRO A 76 4.12 -3.92 -20.45
N SER A 77 4.19 -4.07 -21.77
CA SER A 77 5.47 -4.15 -22.49
C SER A 77 6.41 -2.98 -22.20
N TRP A 78 5.87 -1.76 -22.12
CA TRP A 78 6.64 -0.56 -21.79
C TRP A 78 7.23 -0.60 -20.37
N ALA A 79 6.48 -1.13 -19.40
CA ALA A 79 6.92 -1.25 -18.01
C ALA A 79 7.97 -2.35 -17.89
N ARG A 80 7.82 -3.44 -18.65
CA ARG A 80 8.82 -4.51 -18.71
C ARG A 80 10.14 -3.99 -19.29
N GLU A 81 10.08 -3.21 -20.36
CA GLU A 81 11.27 -2.58 -20.96
C GLU A 81 11.99 -1.66 -19.96
N GLU A 82 11.27 -0.81 -19.25
CA GLU A 82 11.87 0.10 -18.27
C GLU A 82 12.46 -0.63 -17.06
N LEU A 83 11.68 -1.49 -16.43
CA LEU A 83 12.09 -2.16 -15.19
C LEU A 83 13.20 -3.18 -15.43
N SER A 84 13.31 -3.75 -16.65
CA SER A 84 14.40 -4.67 -17.00
C SER A 84 15.80 -4.06 -16.89
N ARG A 85 15.90 -2.72 -16.84
CA ARG A 85 17.17 -2.00 -16.63
C ARG A 85 17.65 -2.05 -15.17
N TYR A 86 16.74 -2.38 -14.25
CA TYR A 86 16.96 -2.22 -12.80
C TYR A 86 16.77 -3.51 -12.00
N LEU A 87 15.96 -4.45 -12.49
CA LEU A 87 15.63 -5.69 -11.78
C LEU A 87 15.35 -6.86 -12.73
N ASP A 88 15.40 -8.08 -12.20
CA ASP A 88 14.97 -9.29 -12.90
C ASP A 88 13.44 -9.29 -13.04
N VAL A 89 12.97 -8.71 -14.14
CA VAL A 89 11.54 -8.52 -14.39
C VAL A 89 10.78 -9.84 -14.53
N GLU A 90 11.43 -10.89 -15.02
CA GLU A 90 10.80 -12.20 -15.15
C GLU A 90 10.57 -12.84 -13.78
N TYR A 91 11.54 -12.69 -12.87
CA TYR A 91 11.38 -13.15 -11.50
C TYR A 91 10.30 -12.35 -10.76
N LEU A 92 10.25 -11.03 -10.95
CA LEU A 92 9.17 -10.19 -10.43
C LEU A 92 7.80 -10.67 -10.95
N GLU A 93 7.62 -10.81 -12.26
CA GLU A 93 6.38 -11.27 -12.89
C GLU A 93 5.91 -12.62 -12.32
N ARG A 94 6.83 -13.57 -12.17
CA ARG A 94 6.53 -14.87 -11.54
C ARG A 94 6.08 -14.70 -10.09
N SER A 95 6.64 -13.76 -9.34
CA SER A 95 6.30 -13.52 -7.95
C SER A 95 4.93 -12.86 -7.75
N LEU A 96 4.41 -12.12 -8.73
CA LEU A 96 3.12 -11.40 -8.64
C LEU A 96 1.93 -12.31 -8.35
N ARG A 97 2.07 -13.63 -8.59
CA ARG A 97 1.04 -14.61 -8.20
C ARG A 97 0.94 -14.84 -6.70
N ILE A 98 2.00 -14.52 -5.96
CA ILE A 98 2.14 -14.77 -4.52
C ILE A 98 1.56 -13.57 -3.77
N LYS A 99 0.42 -13.79 -3.12
CA LYS A 99 -0.20 -12.80 -2.24
C LYS A 99 0.35 -12.97 -0.83
N ASN A 100 0.97 -11.92 -0.29
CA ASN A 100 1.39 -11.87 1.10
C ASN A 100 0.41 -10.99 1.88
N THR A 101 -0.21 -11.54 2.93
CA THR A 101 -1.13 -10.78 3.78
C THR A 101 -0.43 -10.48 5.10
N TRP A 102 -0.01 -9.24 5.27
CA TRP A 102 0.56 -8.75 6.52
C TRP A 102 -0.51 -8.08 7.38
N VAL A 103 -0.35 -8.26 8.69
CA VAL A 103 -1.31 -7.83 9.70
C VAL A 103 -0.54 -7.24 10.88
N ARG A 104 -0.80 -5.97 11.15
CA ARG A 104 -0.29 -5.26 12.32
C ARG A 104 -1.18 -5.54 13.52
N ILE A 105 -0.59 -5.96 14.64
CA ILE A 105 -1.26 -6.01 15.93
C ILE A 105 -1.28 -4.61 16.52
N ASN A 106 -2.46 -4.17 16.95
CA ASN A 106 -2.70 -2.83 17.47
C ASN A 106 -2.44 -2.79 18.98
N THR A 107 -1.23 -2.38 19.36
CA THR A 107 -0.81 -2.34 20.78
C THR A 107 -1.52 -1.28 21.62
N LEU A 108 -2.29 -0.36 21.00
CA LEU A 108 -3.19 0.54 21.73
C LEU A 108 -4.41 -0.18 22.31
N LYS A 109 -4.75 -1.35 21.78
CA LYS A 109 -6.00 -2.06 22.07
C LYS A 109 -5.77 -3.40 22.75
N ALA A 110 -4.66 -4.07 22.47
CA ALA A 110 -4.36 -5.37 23.03
C ALA A 110 -2.85 -5.61 23.15
N ASP A 111 -2.49 -6.52 24.06
CA ASP A 111 -1.14 -7.04 24.20
C ASP A 111 -0.83 -8.04 23.07
N VAL A 112 0.40 -8.01 22.56
CA VAL A 112 0.81 -8.81 21.40
C VAL A 112 0.68 -10.31 21.68
N ASP A 113 1.24 -10.80 22.80
CA ASP A 113 1.25 -12.22 23.13
C ASP A 113 -0.17 -12.77 23.32
N LYS A 114 -1.06 -11.96 23.92
CA LYS A 114 -2.47 -12.32 24.07
C LYS A 114 -3.18 -12.44 22.72
N VAL A 115 -2.92 -11.53 21.79
CA VAL A 115 -3.50 -11.60 20.42
C VAL A 115 -2.98 -12.83 19.70
N LEU A 116 -1.66 -13.07 19.69
CA LEU A 116 -1.06 -14.23 19.03
C LEU A 116 -1.66 -15.55 19.54
N LYS A 117 -1.71 -15.73 20.87
CA LYS A 117 -2.31 -16.92 21.49
C LYS A 117 -3.79 -17.07 21.15
N SER A 118 -4.53 -15.97 21.10
CA SER A 118 -5.97 -16.00 20.78
C SER A 118 -6.22 -16.35 19.30
N LEU A 119 -5.37 -15.87 18.39
CA LEU A 119 -5.43 -16.23 16.97
C LEU A 119 -5.06 -17.71 16.75
N GLU A 120 -4.02 -18.20 17.42
CA GLU A 120 -3.60 -19.61 17.38
C GLU A 120 -4.72 -20.54 17.86
N ASN A 121 -5.37 -20.22 18.99
CA ASN A 121 -6.51 -20.99 19.51
C ASN A 121 -7.73 -20.98 18.56
N GLN A 122 -7.85 -19.98 17.70
CA GLN A 122 -8.89 -19.89 16.66
C GLN A 122 -8.47 -20.59 15.34
N GLY A 123 -7.29 -21.21 15.30
CA GLY A 123 -6.78 -21.92 14.14
C GLY A 123 -6.31 -20.98 13.01
N VAL A 124 -5.93 -19.75 13.33
CA VAL A 124 -5.33 -18.83 12.36
C VAL A 124 -3.85 -19.14 12.27
N ASN A 125 -3.39 -19.61 11.11
CA ASN A 125 -1.98 -19.81 10.83
C ASN A 125 -1.30 -18.48 10.50
N PHE A 126 -0.20 -18.19 11.19
CA PHE A 126 0.60 -17.00 10.96
C PHE A 126 2.07 -17.24 11.28
N GLU A 127 2.92 -16.36 10.74
CA GLU A 127 4.34 -16.22 11.06
C GLU A 127 4.58 -14.81 11.61
N VAL A 128 5.28 -14.69 12.74
CA VAL A 128 5.68 -13.39 13.28
C VAL A 128 6.85 -12.83 12.47
N ASP A 129 6.78 -11.55 12.14
CA ASP A 129 7.88 -10.90 11.43
C ASP A 129 9.15 -10.86 12.27
N LYS A 130 10.29 -11.11 11.62
CA LYS A 130 11.59 -11.10 12.29
C LYS A 130 12.08 -9.69 12.68
N ASP A 131 11.61 -8.65 11.99
CA ASP A 131 12.10 -7.28 12.14
C ASP A 131 11.13 -6.44 13.00
N VAL A 132 9.82 -6.75 12.97
CA VAL A 132 8.78 -6.02 13.70
C VAL A 132 7.91 -6.96 14.54
N TYR A 133 8.12 -6.97 15.86
CA TYR A 133 7.51 -7.95 16.77
C TYR A 133 5.96 -7.94 16.81
N TYR A 134 5.32 -6.82 16.47
CA TYR A 134 3.87 -6.68 16.44
C TYR A 134 3.28 -6.88 15.04
N LEU A 135 4.06 -7.40 14.09
CA LEU A 135 3.64 -7.66 12.71
C LEU A 135 3.63 -9.17 12.45
N ILE A 136 2.55 -9.66 11.83
CA ILE A 136 2.42 -11.08 11.45
C ILE A 136 2.04 -11.22 9.98
N LYS A 137 2.54 -12.28 9.35
CA LYS A 137 2.11 -12.74 8.03
C LYS A 137 1.07 -13.84 8.22
N VAL A 138 -0.15 -13.65 7.70
CA VAL A 138 -1.22 -14.64 7.79
C VAL A 138 -1.36 -15.42 6.48
N GLU A 139 -1.59 -16.73 6.58
CA GLU A 139 -1.81 -17.57 5.39
C GLU A 139 -3.22 -17.38 4.80
N ASN A 140 -4.21 -17.14 5.66
CA ASN A 140 -5.61 -17.02 5.26
C ASN A 140 -6.26 -15.75 5.82
N GLU A 141 -6.39 -14.74 4.95
CA GLU A 141 -7.05 -13.47 5.27
C GLU A 141 -8.54 -13.64 5.60
N SER A 142 -9.24 -14.59 4.96
CA SER A 142 -10.68 -14.79 5.19
C SER A 142 -10.98 -15.43 6.55
N ALA A 143 -10.04 -16.23 7.07
CA ALA A 143 -10.08 -16.73 8.44
C ALA A 143 -9.87 -15.60 9.45
N LEU A 144 -8.82 -14.78 9.26
CA LEU A 144 -8.54 -13.62 10.11
C LEU A 144 -9.74 -12.67 10.20
N LYS A 145 -10.38 -12.35 9.07
CA LYS A 145 -11.52 -11.42 9.01
C LYS A 145 -12.75 -11.86 9.80
N LYS A 146 -12.84 -13.13 10.21
CA LYS A 146 -13.93 -13.68 11.03
C LYS A 146 -13.64 -13.65 12.53
N THR A 147 -12.41 -13.32 12.92
CA THR A 147 -11.98 -13.30 14.32
C THR A 147 -12.52 -12.06 15.05
N LYS A 148 -12.62 -12.15 16.37
CA LYS A 148 -13.00 -11.01 17.23
C LYS A 148 -11.93 -9.91 17.19
N GLU A 149 -10.65 -10.29 17.06
CA GLU A 149 -9.51 -9.38 17.01
C GLU A 149 -9.65 -8.42 15.83
N PHE A 150 -10.04 -8.95 14.66
CA PHE A 150 -10.29 -8.13 13.48
C PHE A 150 -11.51 -7.22 13.66
N ALA A 151 -12.60 -7.74 14.23
CA ALA A 151 -13.82 -6.97 14.50
C ALA A 151 -13.60 -5.82 15.51
N ASN A 152 -12.71 -6.03 16.49
CA ASN A 152 -12.42 -5.09 17.57
C ASN A 152 -11.30 -4.09 17.26
N PHE A 153 -10.70 -4.15 16.06
CA PHE A 153 -9.51 -3.39 15.67
C PHE A 153 -8.28 -3.66 16.57
N GLU A 154 -8.18 -4.88 17.10
CA GLU A 154 -6.97 -5.39 17.77
C GLU A 154 -5.91 -5.83 16.74
N VAL A 155 -6.34 -6.11 15.51
CA VAL A 155 -5.45 -6.37 14.36
C VAL A 155 -5.91 -5.57 13.14
N ILE A 156 -4.96 -5.14 12.32
CA ILE A 156 -5.17 -4.26 11.16
C ILE A 156 -4.38 -4.83 9.98
N ILE A 157 -5.04 -5.06 8.83
CA ILE A 157 -4.34 -5.46 7.60
C ILE A 157 -3.54 -4.26 7.10
N GLN A 158 -2.21 -4.40 7.08
CA GLN A 158 -1.27 -3.38 6.64
C GLN A 158 -0.01 -4.08 6.14
N ASP A 159 0.38 -3.80 4.89
CA ASP A 159 1.58 -4.39 4.29
C ASP A 159 2.85 -4.06 5.11
N LYS A 160 3.79 -5.00 5.17
CA LYS A 160 5.07 -4.81 5.86
C LYS A 160 5.82 -3.57 5.37
N ALA A 161 5.81 -3.25 4.07
CA ALA A 161 6.46 -2.04 3.57
C ALA A 161 5.82 -0.75 4.11
N SER A 162 4.50 -0.74 4.26
CA SER A 162 3.78 0.37 4.91
C SER A 162 4.08 0.45 6.41
N VAL A 163 4.30 -0.67 7.09
CA VAL A 163 4.73 -0.70 8.50
C VAL A 163 6.14 -0.15 8.64
N LEU A 164 7.08 -0.61 7.81
CA LEU A 164 8.47 -0.14 7.81
C LEU A 164 8.60 1.34 7.44
N THR A 165 7.71 1.87 6.61
CA THR A 165 7.63 3.32 6.35
C THR A 165 7.45 4.11 7.64
N VAL A 166 6.54 3.69 8.51
CA VAL A 166 6.32 4.37 9.79
C VAL A 166 7.43 4.07 10.79
N GLU A 167 7.99 2.86 10.81
CA GLU A 167 9.19 2.56 11.62
C GLU A 167 10.35 3.50 11.29
N SER A 168 10.51 3.86 10.01
CA SER A 168 11.57 4.80 9.59
C SER A 168 11.40 6.23 10.08
N LEU A 169 10.20 6.60 10.55
CA LEU A 169 10.00 7.88 11.24
C LEU A 169 10.66 7.88 12.63
N GLU A 170 11.03 6.74 13.21
CA GLU A 170 11.63 6.65 14.54
C GLU A 170 10.76 7.41 15.58
N VAL A 171 9.43 7.16 15.59
CA VAL A 171 8.43 7.93 16.37
C VAL A 171 8.74 7.88 17.87
N GLY A 172 8.83 9.06 18.49
CA GLY A 172 9.01 9.27 19.91
C GLY A 172 7.74 9.73 20.62
N LYS A 173 7.72 9.63 21.96
CA LYS A 173 6.61 10.14 22.77
C LYS A 173 6.58 11.66 22.74
N GLY A 174 5.40 12.23 22.50
CA GLY A 174 5.18 13.67 22.46
C GLY A 174 5.67 14.38 21.19
N ASP A 175 6.17 13.65 20.19
CA ASP A 175 6.54 14.24 18.89
C ASP A 175 5.35 14.97 18.27
N LYS A 176 5.65 16.03 17.51
CA LYS A 176 4.72 16.65 16.56
C LYS A 176 5.01 16.11 15.19
N ILE A 177 4.03 15.44 14.58
CA ILE A 177 4.20 14.77 13.28
C ILE A 177 3.12 15.27 12.32
N ILE A 178 3.52 15.55 11.08
CA ILE A 178 2.59 15.87 9.99
C ILE A 178 2.58 14.69 9.02
N ASP A 179 1.40 14.15 8.70
CA ASP A 179 1.18 13.21 7.61
C ASP A 179 0.53 13.97 6.44
N LEU A 180 1.28 14.17 5.36
CA LEU A 180 0.90 15.02 4.23
C LEU A 180 -0.10 14.38 3.26
N SER A 181 -0.39 13.09 3.42
CA SER A 181 -1.30 12.33 2.56
C SER A 181 -1.95 11.19 3.35
N SER A 182 -2.56 11.58 4.47
CA SER A 182 -2.84 10.69 5.60
C SER A 182 -3.89 9.61 5.33
N ALA A 183 -4.94 9.94 4.59
CA ALA A 183 -6.06 9.04 4.47
C ALA A 183 -5.67 7.79 3.66
N PRO A 184 -6.04 6.57 4.06
CA PRO A 184 -7.15 6.26 4.97
C PRO A 184 -6.79 6.08 6.46
N GLY A 185 -5.55 6.38 6.89
CA GLY A 185 -5.17 6.42 8.30
C GLY A 185 -4.52 5.18 8.90
N ASN A 186 -4.18 4.16 8.10
CA ASN A 186 -3.45 3.00 8.62
C ASN A 186 -2.07 3.42 9.17
N LYS A 187 -1.32 4.25 8.45
CA LYS A 187 -0.03 4.79 8.89
C LYS A 187 -0.19 5.75 10.09
N ALA A 188 -1.17 6.66 10.03
CA ALA A 188 -1.53 7.53 11.16
C ALA A 188 -1.82 6.74 12.45
N SER A 189 -2.59 5.65 12.38
CA SER A 189 -2.84 4.80 13.55
C SER A 189 -1.57 4.13 14.09
N GLN A 190 -0.61 3.79 13.22
CA GLN A 190 0.67 3.22 13.64
C GLN A 190 1.56 4.27 14.31
N ILE A 191 1.57 5.51 13.79
CA ILE A 191 2.27 6.63 14.43
C ILE A 191 1.76 6.81 15.86
N MET A 192 0.44 6.81 16.05
CA MET A 192 -0.16 6.91 17.38
C MET A 192 0.13 5.67 18.25
N GLN A 193 0.23 4.48 17.65
CA GLN A 193 0.62 3.26 18.34
C GLN A 193 2.05 3.34 18.89
N LEU A 194 3.03 3.70 18.06
CA LEU A 194 4.43 3.84 18.46
C LEU A 194 4.64 4.97 19.48
N GLY A 195 3.91 6.06 19.30
CA GLY A 195 3.90 7.19 20.23
C GLY A 195 3.08 6.96 21.51
N GLU A 196 2.52 5.76 21.73
CA GLU A 196 1.64 5.44 22.87
C GLU A 196 0.54 6.50 23.09
N ASN A 197 -0.11 6.93 22.00
CA ASN A 197 -1.17 7.95 22.00
C ASN A 197 -0.76 9.34 22.54
N SER A 198 0.55 9.65 22.59
CA SER A 198 1.08 10.92 23.09
C SER A 198 1.51 11.92 22.01
N VAL A 199 1.74 11.46 20.77
CA VAL A 199 2.12 12.27 19.60
C VAL A 199 1.03 13.28 19.26
N GLU A 200 1.40 14.52 18.97
CA GLU A 200 0.50 15.49 18.32
C GLU A 200 0.56 15.25 16.80
N LEU A 201 -0.50 14.68 16.24
CA LEU A 201 -0.52 14.22 14.86
C LEU A 201 -1.44 15.09 14.01
N PHE A 202 -0.87 15.70 12.97
CA PHE A 202 -1.55 16.53 11.99
C PHE A 202 -1.81 15.71 10.73
N LEU A 203 -3.08 15.47 10.40
CA LEU A 203 -3.50 14.67 9.26
C LEU A 203 -3.92 15.60 8.12
N ALA A 204 -3.15 15.60 7.03
CA ALA A 204 -3.47 16.36 5.83
C ALA A 204 -3.94 15.45 4.69
N ASP A 205 -5.03 15.85 4.03
CA ASP A 205 -5.48 15.26 2.76
C ASP A 205 -6.40 16.28 2.05
N ILE A 206 -6.40 16.24 0.72
CA ILE A 206 -7.24 17.13 -0.10
C ILE A 206 -8.72 16.70 -0.11
N ASP A 207 -9.01 15.43 0.19
CA ASP A 207 -10.35 14.87 0.22
C ASP A 207 -10.91 14.82 1.66
N ILE A 208 -11.77 15.78 1.97
CA ILE A 208 -12.45 15.88 3.27
C ILE A 208 -13.29 14.63 3.61
N ASN A 209 -13.83 13.91 2.62
CA ASN A 209 -14.60 12.70 2.88
C ASN A 209 -13.71 11.53 3.27
N ARG A 210 -12.47 11.48 2.74
CA ARG A 210 -11.47 10.51 3.16
C ARG A 210 -10.98 10.81 4.57
N LEU A 211 -10.72 12.08 4.90
CA LEU A 211 -10.36 12.51 6.27
C LEU A 211 -11.45 12.15 7.30
N LYS A 212 -12.73 12.37 6.97
CA LYS A 212 -13.84 11.98 7.87
C LYS A 212 -13.83 10.48 8.15
N ARG A 213 -13.65 9.65 7.12
CA ARG A 213 -13.59 8.18 7.27
C ARG A 213 -12.36 7.74 8.07
N GLU A 214 -11.22 8.39 7.84
CA GLU A 214 -10.00 8.18 8.61
C GLU A 214 -10.23 8.48 10.09
N VAL A 215 -10.80 9.65 10.43
CA VAL A 215 -11.13 10.01 11.82
C VAL A 215 -12.03 8.97 12.49
N ASP A 216 -13.06 8.50 11.80
CA ASP A 216 -13.94 7.45 12.31
C ASP A 216 -13.22 6.11 12.51
N LEU A 217 -12.24 5.81 11.66
CA LEU A 217 -11.42 4.60 11.76
C LEU A 217 -10.43 4.69 12.93
N LEU A 218 -9.73 5.82 13.08
CA LEU A 218 -8.80 6.09 14.17
C LEU A 218 -9.48 5.97 15.54
N LYS A 219 -10.70 6.53 15.67
CA LYS A 219 -11.54 6.35 16.87
C LYS A 219 -11.76 4.88 17.22
N LYS A 220 -12.12 4.05 16.23
CA LYS A 220 -12.35 2.60 16.44
C LYS A 220 -11.07 1.85 16.80
N MET A 221 -9.94 2.28 16.23
CA MET A 221 -8.60 1.77 16.51
C MET A 221 -8.06 2.19 17.89
N GLY A 222 -8.79 2.99 18.68
CA GLY A 222 -8.37 3.39 20.03
C GLY A 222 -7.37 4.54 20.05
N VAL A 223 -7.30 5.34 18.98
CA VAL A 223 -6.45 6.53 18.94
C VAL A 223 -7.01 7.62 19.84
N ASN A 224 -6.14 8.30 20.57
CA ASN A 224 -6.49 9.46 21.37
C ASN A 224 -6.81 10.67 20.47
N MET A 225 -8.09 10.91 20.25
CA MET A 225 -8.54 11.96 19.33
C MET A 225 -8.22 13.39 19.79
N ASN A 226 -7.88 13.62 21.06
CA ASN A 226 -7.46 14.94 21.54
C ASN A 226 -6.07 15.35 21.00
N LYS A 227 -5.36 14.39 20.40
CA LYS A 227 -4.05 14.57 19.80
C LYS A 227 -4.06 14.64 18.27
N ILE A 228 -5.24 14.55 17.67
CA ILE A 228 -5.42 14.53 16.22
C ILE A 228 -5.90 15.91 15.75
N HIS A 229 -5.16 16.47 14.80
CA HIS A 229 -5.46 17.75 14.17
C HIS A 229 -5.70 17.53 12.68
N ILE A 230 -6.84 17.99 12.15
CA ILE A 230 -7.19 17.80 10.74
C ILE A 230 -6.81 19.02 9.93
N ILE A 231 -6.09 18.81 8.84
CA ILE A 231 -5.70 19.84 7.88
C ILE A 231 -6.30 19.48 6.52
N HIS A 232 -7.45 20.07 6.18
CA HIS A 232 -8.00 19.92 4.82
C HIS A 232 -7.23 20.85 3.87
N GLN A 233 -6.19 20.32 3.23
CA GLN A 233 -5.36 21.09 2.30
C GLN A 233 -4.85 20.26 1.13
N ASP A 234 -4.45 20.95 0.06
CA ASP A 234 -3.64 20.40 -1.01
C ASP A 234 -2.18 20.47 -0.60
N SER A 235 -1.51 19.31 -0.45
CA SER A 235 -0.13 19.26 0.01
C SER A 235 0.91 19.73 -1.02
N THR A 236 0.48 20.16 -2.20
CA THR A 236 1.30 20.93 -3.17
C THR A 236 1.27 22.43 -2.90
N ASN A 237 0.47 22.90 -1.94
CA ASN A 237 0.36 24.29 -1.50
C ASN A 237 0.09 24.32 0.01
N ASN A 238 1.16 24.19 0.78
CA ASN A 238 1.08 24.01 2.22
C ASN A 238 1.07 25.37 2.93
N SER A 239 0.33 25.46 4.03
CA SER A 239 0.56 26.54 5.00
C SER A 239 1.94 26.38 5.66
N MET A 240 2.48 27.46 6.22
CA MET A 240 3.69 27.36 7.04
C MET A 240 3.39 26.51 8.27
N LEU A 241 4.02 25.34 8.37
CA LEU A 241 3.80 24.39 9.44
C LEU A 241 5.10 24.12 10.20
N ARG A 242 4.98 23.78 11.48
CA ARG A 242 6.10 23.37 12.31
C ARG A 242 5.81 22.00 12.93
N SER A 243 6.73 21.08 12.74
CA SER A 243 6.69 19.74 13.34
C SER A 243 8.10 19.29 13.65
N ASP A 244 8.24 18.17 14.35
CA ASP A 244 9.55 17.55 14.54
C ASP A 244 9.85 16.65 13.34
N LYS A 245 8.83 15.96 12.82
CA LYS A 245 8.94 14.98 11.72
C LYS A 245 7.79 15.14 10.73
N VAL A 246 8.02 14.69 9.49
CA VAL A 246 7.03 14.70 8.42
C VAL A 246 6.99 13.32 7.74
N LEU A 247 5.78 12.82 7.48
CA LEU A 247 5.53 11.69 6.61
C LEU A 247 4.89 12.19 5.32
N LEU A 248 5.45 11.76 4.19
CA LEU A 248 4.87 11.92 2.86
C LEU A 248 4.76 10.55 2.21
N ASP A 249 3.65 9.85 2.47
CA ASP A 249 3.25 8.64 1.75
C ASP A 249 2.54 9.05 0.45
N ALA A 250 3.34 9.42 -0.55
CA ALA A 250 2.85 10.22 -1.66
C ALA A 250 1.88 9.45 -2.58
N PRO A 251 0.87 10.14 -3.15
CA PRO A 251 0.03 9.55 -4.19
C PRO A 251 0.91 9.10 -5.38
N CYS A 252 0.72 7.87 -5.84
CA CYS A 252 1.59 7.24 -6.84
C CYS A 252 0.80 6.35 -7.81
N SER A 253 1.51 5.77 -8.77
CA SER A 253 0.96 4.80 -9.73
C SER A 253 0.39 3.53 -9.07
N SER A 254 0.83 3.26 -7.82
CA SER A 254 0.58 2.06 -7.04
C SER A 254 1.13 0.77 -7.67
N SER A 255 2.07 0.89 -8.61
CA SER A 255 2.65 -0.25 -9.35
C SER A 255 3.30 -1.31 -8.45
N GLY A 256 3.71 -0.97 -7.23
CA GLY A 256 4.23 -1.91 -6.24
C GLY A 256 3.17 -2.82 -5.61
N MET A 257 1.89 -2.46 -5.69
CA MET A 257 0.79 -3.21 -5.08
C MET A 257 0.17 -4.27 -5.99
N ILE A 258 0.70 -4.49 -7.20
CA ILE A 258 0.08 -5.33 -8.24
C ILE A 258 -0.27 -6.75 -7.76
N SER A 259 0.55 -7.35 -6.89
CA SER A 259 0.26 -8.68 -6.34
C SER A 259 -1.04 -8.71 -5.52
N ASN A 260 -1.26 -7.66 -4.71
CA ASN A 260 -2.42 -7.54 -3.83
C ASN A 260 -3.65 -6.95 -4.55
N GLU A 261 -3.43 -5.99 -5.46
CA GLU A 261 -4.46 -5.33 -6.25
C GLU A 261 -4.12 -5.37 -7.76
N PRO A 262 -4.44 -6.47 -8.44
CA PRO A 262 -4.06 -6.68 -9.83
C PRO A 262 -4.81 -5.79 -10.83
N ALA A 263 -5.90 -5.11 -10.40
CA ALA A 263 -6.57 -4.11 -11.25
C ALA A 263 -5.63 -2.93 -11.58
N ILE A 264 -4.61 -2.70 -10.76
CA ILE A 264 -3.57 -1.71 -11.04
C ILE A 264 -2.85 -2.03 -12.34
N MET A 265 -2.46 -3.29 -12.55
CA MET A 265 -1.72 -3.70 -13.75
C MET A 265 -2.53 -3.52 -15.04
N VAL A 266 -3.84 -3.69 -14.98
CA VAL A 266 -4.74 -3.47 -16.13
C VAL A 266 -4.81 -1.99 -16.53
N ASN A 267 -4.71 -1.11 -15.54
CA ASN A 267 -4.86 0.35 -15.71
C ASN A 267 -3.52 1.10 -15.60
N LEU A 268 -2.39 0.39 -15.65
CA LEU A 268 -1.06 0.97 -15.50
C LEU A 268 -0.59 1.49 -16.86
N THR A 269 -0.33 2.79 -16.94
CA THR A 269 0.20 3.44 -18.15
C THR A 269 1.39 4.34 -17.80
N ARG A 270 2.23 4.63 -18.81
CA ARG A 270 3.40 5.51 -18.67
C ARG A 270 2.99 6.93 -18.26
N GLU A 271 1.87 7.41 -18.78
CA GLU A 271 1.32 8.73 -18.47
C GLU A 271 0.91 8.81 -17.00
N LYS A 272 0.37 7.72 -16.44
CA LYS A 272 0.01 7.65 -15.01
C LYS A 272 1.26 7.77 -14.13
N VAL A 273 2.34 7.05 -14.45
CA VAL A 273 3.62 7.14 -13.73
C VAL A 273 4.18 8.57 -13.82
N THR A 274 4.19 9.15 -15.02
CA THR A 274 4.67 10.52 -15.26
C THR A 274 3.85 11.56 -14.48
N TYR A 275 2.52 11.45 -14.50
CA TYR A 275 1.62 12.35 -13.79
C TYR A 275 1.90 12.35 -12.29
N TYR A 276 2.00 11.16 -11.68
CA TYR A 276 2.24 11.06 -10.24
C TYR A 276 3.66 11.48 -9.87
N SER A 277 4.67 11.16 -10.67
CA SER A 277 6.04 11.66 -10.49
C SER A 277 6.08 13.19 -10.43
N GLN A 278 5.41 13.88 -11.36
CA GLN A 278 5.34 15.35 -11.34
C GLN A 278 4.59 15.90 -10.12
N LEU A 279 3.52 15.23 -9.69
CA LEU A 279 2.77 15.61 -8.49
C LEU A 279 3.62 15.44 -7.22
N GLN A 280 4.28 14.30 -7.07
CA GLN A 280 5.19 14.00 -5.97
C GLN A 280 6.29 15.04 -5.88
N ARG A 281 6.88 15.42 -7.02
CA ARG A 281 7.92 16.46 -7.05
C ARG A 281 7.43 17.79 -6.47
N LYS A 282 6.22 18.22 -6.86
CA LYS A 282 5.60 19.44 -6.33
C LYS A 282 5.37 19.35 -4.82
N MET A 283 4.90 18.21 -4.33
CA MET A 283 4.69 17.99 -2.89
C MET A 283 6.01 18.03 -2.11
N ILE A 284 7.07 17.39 -2.63
CA ILE A 284 8.41 17.41 -2.02
C ILE A 284 8.95 18.84 -1.97
N ASP A 285 8.93 19.56 -3.10
CA ASP A 285 9.46 20.92 -3.18
C ASP A 285 8.69 21.89 -2.28
N GLU A 286 7.36 21.76 -2.21
CA GLU A 286 6.53 22.57 -1.31
C GLU A 286 6.79 22.24 0.16
N ALA A 287 6.86 20.96 0.54
CA ALA A 287 7.15 20.55 1.91
C ALA A 287 8.49 21.12 2.40
N ARG A 288 9.53 21.07 1.55
CA ARG A 288 10.86 21.64 1.85
C ARG A 288 10.85 23.16 2.04
N LYS A 289 9.91 23.85 1.42
CA LYS A 289 9.80 25.31 1.49
C LYS A 289 8.99 25.78 2.70
N THR A 290 7.98 25.02 3.09
CA THR A 290 6.92 25.49 4.00
C THR A 290 6.89 24.82 5.35
N ILE A 291 7.54 23.65 5.50
CA ILE A 291 7.52 22.88 6.73
C ILE A 291 8.87 23.00 7.42
N ASN A 292 8.87 23.53 8.64
CA ASN A 292 10.04 23.53 9.50
C ASN A 292 10.03 22.28 10.39
N ALA A 293 10.86 21.30 10.05
CA ALA A 293 11.04 20.03 10.75
C ALA A 293 12.48 19.53 10.58
N ASP A 294 12.87 18.48 11.30
CA ASP A 294 14.22 17.91 11.20
C ASP A 294 14.39 17.14 9.88
N TYR A 295 13.42 16.27 9.57
CA TYR A 295 13.42 15.46 8.36
C TYR A 295 12.01 15.08 7.91
N LEU A 296 11.94 14.65 6.65
CA LEU A 296 10.76 14.08 6.00
C LEU A 296 11.06 12.64 5.58
N ILE A 297 10.18 11.70 5.94
CA ILE A 297 10.16 10.37 5.34
C ILE A 297 9.28 10.40 4.11
N TYR A 298 9.89 10.21 2.94
CA TYR A 298 9.18 10.03 1.69
C TYR A 298 9.00 8.54 1.42
N ALA A 299 7.79 8.15 1.03
CA ALA A 299 7.51 6.79 0.62
C ALA A 299 6.50 6.75 -0.55
N VAL A 300 6.68 5.78 -1.43
CA VAL A 300 5.72 5.44 -2.49
C VAL A 300 5.64 3.94 -2.68
N CYS A 301 4.43 3.43 -2.96
CA CYS A 301 4.21 2.04 -3.38
C CYS A 301 4.42 1.86 -4.89
N SER A 302 5.59 2.26 -5.40
CA SER A 302 5.94 2.22 -6.83
C SER A 302 7.20 1.41 -7.12
N LEU A 303 7.18 0.69 -8.24
CA LEU A 303 8.32 -0.03 -8.82
C LEU A 303 9.23 0.88 -9.66
N PHE A 304 8.76 2.08 -10.03
CA PHE A 304 9.43 2.94 -10.99
C PHE A 304 10.38 3.94 -10.31
N PRO A 305 11.60 4.15 -10.84
CA PRO A 305 12.54 5.16 -10.32
C PRO A 305 12.05 6.59 -10.48
N GLU A 306 11.22 6.88 -11.49
CA GLU A 306 10.62 8.19 -11.74
C GLU A 306 9.77 8.69 -10.57
N GLU A 307 9.20 7.76 -9.80
CA GLU A 307 8.42 8.06 -8.59
C GLU A 307 9.25 7.92 -7.30
N GLY A 308 10.48 7.44 -7.40
CA GLY A 308 11.38 7.15 -6.29
C GLY A 308 12.69 7.93 -6.42
N GLU A 309 13.75 7.23 -6.77
CA GLU A 309 15.13 7.71 -6.77
C GLU A 309 15.36 8.99 -7.58
N GLU A 310 14.70 9.15 -8.73
CA GLU A 310 14.95 10.29 -9.61
C GLU A 310 14.65 11.64 -8.95
N HIS A 311 13.74 11.67 -7.97
CA HIS A 311 13.44 12.87 -7.18
C HIS A 311 14.65 13.33 -6.35
N PHE A 312 15.54 12.42 -5.98
CA PHE A 312 16.51 12.61 -4.92
C PHE A 312 17.96 12.71 -5.40
N MET A 313 18.23 12.58 -6.71
CA MET A 313 19.59 12.67 -7.27
C MET A 313 20.35 13.95 -6.87
N ASN A 314 19.63 15.03 -6.57
CA ASN A 314 20.20 16.34 -6.17
C ASN A 314 19.75 16.80 -4.78
N LEU A 315 19.26 15.89 -3.93
CA LEU A 315 18.77 16.21 -2.58
C LEU A 315 19.62 15.51 -1.52
N LYS A 316 19.80 16.17 -0.37
CA LYS A 316 20.49 15.57 0.77
C LYS A 316 19.56 14.57 1.45
N THR A 317 19.81 13.29 1.20
CA THR A 317 19.06 12.18 1.78
C THR A 317 19.92 11.31 2.69
N GLU A 318 19.30 10.69 3.69
CA GLU A 318 19.88 9.64 4.53
C GLU A 318 19.16 8.32 4.32
N LYS A 319 19.89 7.22 4.55
CA LYS A 319 19.30 5.88 4.44
C LYS A 319 18.40 5.64 5.67
N PRO A 320 17.12 5.30 5.47
CA PRO A 320 16.25 4.90 6.57
C PRO A 320 16.81 3.70 7.35
N LYS A 321 16.63 3.67 8.69
CA LYS A 321 17.11 2.58 9.56
C LYS A 321 16.14 1.39 9.60
N ILE A 322 15.83 0.85 8.43
CA ILE A 322 14.92 -0.30 8.25
C ILE A 322 15.58 -1.34 7.34
N PRO A 323 15.14 -2.60 7.35
CA PRO A 323 15.59 -3.60 6.38
C PRO A 323 15.11 -3.26 4.96
N GLY A 324 15.86 -3.70 3.96
CA GLY A 324 15.48 -3.69 2.55
C GLY A 324 16.66 -3.57 1.60
N GLU A 325 16.33 -3.52 0.32
CA GLU A 325 17.29 -3.53 -0.79
C GLU A 325 17.85 -2.15 -1.09
N ARG A 326 18.96 -2.13 -1.81
CA ARG A 326 19.55 -0.88 -2.30
C ARG A 326 18.64 -0.24 -3.36
N PRO A 327 18.64 1.10 -3.47
CA PRO A 327 18.02 1.81 -4.58
C PRO A 327 18.62 1.40 -5.93
N TYR A 328 17.90 1.66 -7.00
CA TYR A 328 18.39 1.41 -8.35
C TYR A 328 19.45 2.40 -8.81
N ILE A 329 19.33 3.67 -8.38
CA ILE A 329 20.22 4.75 -8.81
C ILE A 329 21.27 4.97 -7.74
N ASP A 330 22.54 4.84 -8.15
CA ASP A 330 23.69 5.10 -7.29
C ASP A 330 23.70 6.55 -6.78
N GLY A 331 24.14 6.73 -5.53
CA GLY A 331 24.22 8.05 -4.89
C GLY A 331 22.92 8.51 -4.22
N VAL A 332 21.79 7.85 -4.46
CA VAL A 332 20.54 8.08 -3.70
C VAL A 332 20.55 7.24 -2.43
N ASN A 333 20.33 7.87 -1.27
CA ASN A 333 20.20 7.14 0.00
C ASN A 333 18.73 6.78 0.23
N GLY A 334 18.38 5.53 -0.02
CA GLY A 334 17.01 5.04 0.15
C GLY A 334 17.00 3.54 0.33
N ILE A 335 15.80 2.99 0.41
CA ILE A 335 15.54 1.57 0.50
C ILE A 335 14.45 1.22 -0.48
N ARG A 336 14.66 0.12 -1.22
CA ARG A 336 13.60 -0.54 -1.98
C ARG A 336 13.15 -1.81 -1.30
N LEU A 337 11.86 -2.09 -1.45
CA LEU A 337 11.24 -3.33 -1.00
C LEU A 337 10.50 -3.95 -2.18
N PHE A 338 10.50 -5.28 -2.23
CA PHE A 338 9.95 -6.02 -3.36
C PHE A 338 9.14 -7.25 -2.94
N PRO A 339 8.09 -7.59 -3.72
CA PRO A 339 7.34 -8.83 -3.51
C PRO A 339 8.20 -10.10 -3.59
N HIS A 340 9.18 -10.13 -4.51
CA HIS A 340 9.99 -11.32 -4.79
C HIS A 340 11.19 -11.50 -3.85
N ILE A 341 11.57 -10.47 -3.10
CA ILE A 341 12.75 -10.50 -2.22
C ILE A 341 12.34 -10.38 -0.76
N ASN A 342 11.50 -9.39 -0.44
CA ASN A 342 11.17 -9.01 0.93
C ASN A 342 9.79 -9.50 1.35
N PHE A 343 9.04 -10.14 0.45
CA PHE A 343 7.65 -10.60 0.64
C PHE A 343 6.69 -9.46 1.02
N THR A 344 6.95 -8.24 0.54
CA THR A 344 6.14 -7.03 0.77
C THR A 344 5.48 -6.56 -0.52
N GLU A 345 4.77 -5.43 -0.47
CA GLU A 345 4.52 -4.65 -1.69
C GLU A 345 5.82 -3.99 -2.20
N GLY A 346 5.83 -3.64 -3.48
CA GLY A 346 6.89 -2.83 -4.07
C GLY A 346 6.89 -1.42 -3.47
N PHE A 347 7.98 -1.00 -2.87
CA PHE A 347 8.09 0.30 -2.22
C PHE A 347 9.45 0.95 -2.45
N PHE A 348 9.47 2.27 -2.42
CA PHE A 348 10.67 3.07 -2.22
C PHE A 348 10.48 3.98 -1.00
N ILE A 349 11.49 4.03 -0.13
CA ILE A 349 11.46 4.83 1.11
C ILE A 349 12.81 5.57 1.25
N THR A 350 12.77 6.88 1.54
CA THR A 350 13.97 7.67 1.85
C THR A 350 13.71 8.70 2.94
N LYS A 351 14.77 9.10 3.65
CA LYS A 351 14.77 10.20 4.61
C LYS A 351 15.40 11.43 3.97
N ILE A 352 14.62 12.49 3.82
CA ILE A 352 15.07 13.79 3.31
C ILE A 352 15.37 14.68 4.50
N LEU A 353 16.56 15.29 4.55
CA LEU A 353 16.87 16.29 5.57
C LEU A 353 16.28 17.64 5.15
N LEU A 354 15.51 18.27 6.05
CA LEU A 354 14.87 19.56 5.79
C LEU A 354 15.66 20.76 6.32
N GLN A 355 16.74 20.50 7.08
CA GLN A 355 17.68 21.49 7.63
C GLN A 355 19.12 21.26 7.16
#